data_AF-D3AUX7-F1
#
_entry.id   AF-D3AUX7-F1
#
_cell.length_a   1.000
_cell.length_b   1.000
_cell.length_c   1.000
_cell.angle_alpha   90.00
_cell.angle_beta   90.00
_cell.angle_gamma   90.00
#
_symmetry.space_group_name_H-M   'P 1'
#
loop_
_entity.id
_entity.type
_entity.pdbx_description
1 polymer ?
#
loop_
_entity_poly.entity_id
_entity_poly.type
_entity_poly.pdbx_seq_one_letter_code
_entity_poly.pdbx_strand_id
1 'polypeptide(L)'
;PGDLAQRKGRIERQGNQNPLVHVYRYVTEGTFDAYLWQTVENKQKFISQIMTSKSPVRSCDDVDETALSFAEIKALCAGDPRIKERMDLDVEVSRLKLMKADHQSKQYRLEDQLLKYFPEEIEKHKGFIKGFESDLEVLAAHPHPEDGFAGMEIRGDLLTDKENAGAALLDACKEVKTSDPVQIGNYRGYAMSVEFSAWKQEYTLLLKGQMTHRATLGTDPRGNLTRIDNALA
;
A
#
# COMPACT_ATOMS: atom_id res chain seq x y z
N PRO A 1 -40.14 2.18 0.34
CA PRO A 1 -38.88 2.03 1.13
C PRO A 1 -38.59 3.26 2.01
N GLY A 2 -38.57 4.47 1.44
CA GLY A 2 -38.29 5.72 2.16
C GLY A 2 -39.13 5.94 3.41
N ASP A 3 -40.45 5.86 3.30
CA ASP A 3 -41.35 6.08 4.46
C ASP A 3 -41.15 5.05 5.58
N LEU A 4 -40.85 3.80 5.24
CA LEU A 4 -40.59 2.74 6.22
C LEU A 4 -39.24 2.96 6.94
N ALA A 5 -38.20 3.33 6.19
CA ALA A 5 -36.90 3.66 6.74
C ALA A 5 -36.94 4.94 7.60
N GLN A 6 -37.67 5.95 7.14
CA GLN A 6 -37.87 7.22 7.85
C GLN A 6 -38.66 7.02 9.15
N ARG A 7 -39.70 6.17 9.13
CA ARG A 7 -40.44 5.79 10.34
C ARG A 7 -39.55 5.03 11.32
N LYS A 8 -38.78 4.04 10.86
CA LYS A 8 -37.83 3.31 11.71
C LYS A 8 -36.78 4.25 12.31
N GLY A 9 -36.19 5.14 11.51
CA GLY A 9 -35.21 6.13 11.98
C GLY A 9 -35.77 7.13 13.00
N ARG A 10 -37.07 7.46 12.94
CA ARG A 10 -37.72 8.28 13.98
C ARG A 10 -37.92 7.52 15.30
N ILE A 11 -38.04 6.21 15.24
CA ILE A 11 -38.25 5.33 16.39
C ILE A 11 -36.91 5.03 17.08
N GLU A 12 -35.84 4.77 16.31
CA GLU A 12 -34.49 4.43 16.78
C GLU A 12 -33.57 5.67 16.89
N ARG A 13 -34.13 6.82 17.28
CA ARG A 13 -33.36 8.06 17.40
C ARG A 13 -32.51 8.11 18.68
N GLN A 14 -31.35 8.75 18.59
CA GLN A 14 -30.53 9.05 19.77
C GLN A 14 -31.31 9.97 20.73
N GLY A 15 -31.31 9.65 22.03
CA GLY A 15 -32.09 10.36 23.05
C GLY A 15 -33.52 9.84 23.26
N ASN A 16 -33.82 8.61 22.79
CA ASN A 16 -35.07 7.95 23.14
C ASN A 16 -35.07 7.53 24.64
N GLN A 17 -36.24 7.63 25.29
CA GLN A 17 -36.39 7.34 26.72
C GLN A 17 -36.37 5.83 27.03
N ASN A 18 -36.67 5.00 26.02
CA ASN A 18 -36.63 3.55 26.15
C ASN A 18 -35.32 2.99 25.54
N PRO A 19 -34.57 2.15 26.28
CA PRO A 19 -33.34 1.55 25.79
C PRO A 19 -33.57 0.47 24.72
N LEU A 20 -34.79 -0.10 24.66
CA LEU A 20 -35.19 -1.10 23.68
C LEU A 20 -36.52 -0.68 23.04
N VAL A 21 -36.62 -0.83 21.71
CA VAL A 21 -37.84 -0.52 20.97
C VAL A 21 -38.18 -1.69 20.04
N HIS A 22 -39.44 -2.13 20.10
CA HIS A 22 -39.95 -3.20 19.25
C HIS A 22 -40.71 -2.60 18.05
N VAL A 23 -40.32 -2.99 16.84
CA VAL A 23 -40.98 -2.59 15.61
C VAL A 23 -41.70 -3.80 15.02
N TYR A 24 -43.03 -3.84 15.18
CA TYR A 24 -43.86 -4.89 14.58
C TYR A 24 -44.32 -4.47 13.19
N ARG A 25 -44.23 -5.40 12.24
CA ARG A 25 -44.80 -5.26 10.88
C ARG A 25 -45.88 -6.31 10.72
N TYR A 26 -47.10 -5.85 10.50
CA TYR A 26 -48.24 -6.73 10.28
C TYR A 26 -48.40 -6.98 8.79
N VAL A 27 -48.59 -8.24 8.43
CA VAL A 27 -48.79 -8.65 7.05
C VAL A 27 -49.80 -9.78 7.00
N THR A 28 -50.56 -9.84 5.91
CA THR A 28 -51.60 -10.85 5.72
C THR A 28 -51.08 -11.97 4.82
N GLU A 29 -51.26 -13.22 5.23
CA GLU A 29 -50.89 -14.38 4.43
C GLU A 29 -51.84 -14.55 3.23
N GLY A 30 -51.31 -14.96 2.08
CA GLY A 30 -52.06 -15.22 0.85
C GLY A 30 -52.58 -13.99 0.11
N THR A 31 -52.13 -12.77 0.47
CA THR A 31 -52.63 -11.52 -0.12
C THR A 31 -51.63 -10.87 -1.09
N PHE A 32 -52.10 -9.81 -1.77
CA PHE A 32 -51.29 -8.98 -2.65
C PHE A 32 -50.14 -8.23 -1.94
N ASP A 33 -50.04 -8.32 -0.61
CA ASP A 33 -48.95 -7.76 0.19
C ASP A 33 -47.59 -8.30 -0.25
N ALA A 34 -47.50 -9.55 -0.72
CA ALA A 34 -46.27 -10.14 -1.26
C ALA A 34 -45.68 -9.33 -2.44
N TYR A 35 -46.55 -8.84 -3.31
CA TYR A 35 -46.15 -8.06 -4.48
C TYR A 35 -45.71 -6.63 -4.09
N LEU A 36 -46.39 -6.03 -3.11
CA LEU A 36 -46.02 -4.73 -2.57
C LEU A 36 -44.64 -4.78 -1.90
N TRP A 37 -44.38 -5.82 -1.11
CA TRP A 37 -43.07 -6.03 -0.48
C TRP A 37 -41.96 -6.32 -1.49
N GLN A 38 -42.22 -7.10 -2.55
CA GLN A 38 -41.27 -7.28 -3.66
C GLN A 38 -40.90 -5.95 -4.33
N THR A 39 -41.88 -5.07 -4.53
CA THR A 39 -41.63 -3.75 -5.15
C THR A 39 -40.77 -2.88 -4.24
N VAL A 40 -40.98 -2.95 -2.93
CA VAL A 40 -40.17 -2.23 -1.93
C VAL A 40 -38.74 -2.79 -1.87
N GLU A 41 -38.59 -4.12 -1.89
CA GLU A 41 -37.31 -4.83 -1.91
C GLU A 41 -36.46 -4.41 -3.12
N ASN A 42 -37.02 -4.48 -4.33
CA ASN A 42 -36.30 -4.11 -5.55
C ASN A 42 -35.85 -2.64 -5.55
N LYS A 43 -36.70 -1.72 -5.06
CA LYS A 43 -36.34 -0.31 -4.91
C LYS A 43 -35.23 -0.11 -3.89
N GLN A 44 -35.27 -0.82 -2.76
CA GLN A 44 -34.22 -0.74 -1.74
C GLN A 44 -32.88 -1.25 -2.29
N LYS A 45 -32.86 -2.42 -2.95
CA LYS A 45 -31.66 -2.98 -3.59
C LYS A 45 -31.01 -1.99 -4.56
N PHE A 46 -31.81 -1.32 -5.38
CA PHE A 46 -31.31 -0.29 -6.31
C PHE A 46 -30.72 0.93 -5.59
N ILE A 47 -31.39 1.42 -4.54
CA ILE A 47 -30.88 2.54 -3.74
C ILE A 47 -29.58 2.17 -3.04
N SER A 48 -29.50 0.98 -2.42
CA SER A 48 -28.32 0.52 -1.70
C SER A 48 -27.11 0.38 -2.64
N GLN A 49 -27.31 -0.09 -3.88
CA GLN A 49 -26.27 -0.11 -4.92
C GLN A 49 -25.76 1.28 -5.30
N ILE A 50 -26.65 2.27 -5.42
CA ILE A 50 -26.25 3.65 -5.72
C ILE A 50 -25.48 4.28 -4.55
N MET A 51 -25.96 4.07 -3.32
CA MET A 51 -25.38 4.66 -2.11
C MET A 51 -24.01 4.10 -1.78
N THR A 52 -23.73 2.83 -2.11
CA THR A 52 -22.42 2.23 -1.83
C THR A 52 -21.36 2.57 -2.88
N SER A 53 -21.70 3.18 -4.03
CA SER A 53 -20.77 3.50 -5.14
C SER A 53 -19.88 2.35 -5.65
N LYS A 54 -20.11 1.13 -5.16
CA LYS A 54 -19.36 -0.06 -5.56
C LYS A 54 -20.04 -0.63 -6.81
N SER A 55 -19.27 -0.75 -7.89
CA SER A 55 -19.70 -1.43 -9.11
C SER A 55 -20.31 -2.81 -8.75
N PRO A 56 -21.44 -3.22 -9.37
CA PRO A 56 -22.30 -4.32 -8.93
C PRO A 56 -21.65 -5.72 -8.88
N VAL A 57 -20.35 -5.82 -9.16
CA VAL A 57 -19.63 -7.08 -9.40
C VAL A 57 -18.62 -7.41 -8.28
N ARG A 58 -18.25 -6.48 -7.39
CA ARG A 58 -17.06 -6.70 -6.51
C ARG A 58 -17.20 -6.56 -5.00
N SER A 59 -18.41 -6.48 -4.46
CA SER A 59 -18.60 -6.79 -3.03
C SER A 59 -20.08 -7.09 -2.75
N CYS A 60 -20.40 -8.37 -2.62
CA CYS A 60 -21.69 -8.82 -2.08
C CYS A 60 -21.73 -8.77 -0.55
N ASP A 61 -20.92 -7.91 0.10
CA ASP A 61 -20.97 -7.72 1.56
C ASP A 61 -22.00 -6.68 1.99
N ASP A 62 -22.47 -5.82 1.07
CA ASP A 62 -23.54 -4.85 1.35
C ASP A 62 -24.90 -5.38 0.88
N VAL A 63 -25.24 -6.62 1.22
CA VAL A 63 -26.65 -7.03 1.20
C VAL A 63 -27.30 -6.33 2.38
N ASP A 64 -27.91 -5.18 2.10
CA ASP A 64 -28.66 -4.38 3.07
C ASP A 64 -29.57 -5.29 3.90
N GLU A 65 -29.36 -5.35 5.22
CA GLU A 65 -30.11 -6.17 6.18
C GLU A 65 -31.62 -5.94 6.03
N THR A 66 -32.01 -4.74 5.62
CA THR A 66 -33.42 -4.40 5.34
C THR A 66 -33.98 -5.13 4.13
N ALA A 67 -33.19 -5.40 3.09
CA ALA A 67 -33.60 -6.15 1.90
C ALA A 67 -33.83 -7.64 2.22
N LEU A 68 -33.01 -8.22 3.10
CA LEU A 68 -33.22 -9.59 3.60
C LEU A 68 -34.54 -9.69 4.38
N SER A 69 -34.80 -8.72 5.27
CA SER A 69 -36.06 -8.63 6.04
C SER A 69 -37.29 -8.49 5.13
N PHE A 70 -37.19 -7.78 4.00
CA PHE A 70 -38.31 -7.66 3.06
C PHE A 70 -38.55 -8.95 2.26
N ALA A 71 -37.49 -9.70 1.95
CA ALA A 71 -37.59 -10.99 1.27
C ALA A 71 -38.20 -12.07 2.20
N GLU A 72 -37.85 -12.06 3.49
CA GLU A 72 -38.48 -12.89 4.52
C GLU A 72 -39.97 -12.57 4.68
N ILE A 73 -40.33 -11.29 4.73
CA ILE A 73 -41.72 -10.85 4.78
C ILE A 73 -42.48 -11.34 3.55
N LYS A 74 -41.90 -11.21 2.35
CA LYS A 74 -42.50 -11.71 1.11
C LYS A 74 -42.72 -13.23 1.13
N ALA A 75 -41.78 -14.00 1.69
CA ALA A 75 -41.92 -15.44 1.83
C ALA A 75 -43.07 -15.80 2.80
N LEU A 76 -43.21 -15.06 3.91
CA LEU A 76 -44.33 -15.22 4.84
C LEU A 76 -45.67 -14.86 4.19
N CYS A 77 -45.76 -13.77 3.43
CA CYS A 77 -46.98 -13.39 2.70
C CYS A 77 -47.45 -14.48 1.73
N ALA A 78 -46.53 -15.18 1.07
CA ALA A 78 -46.88 -16.13 0.03
C ALA A 78 -47.44 -17.45 0.59
N GLY A 79 -47.20 -17.74 1.88
CA GLY A 79 -47.74 -18.92 2.57
C GLY A 79 -47.16 -20.27 2.09
N ASP A 80 -46.23 -20.28 1.12
CA ASP A 80 -45.57 -21.49 0.62
C ASP A 80 -44.15 -21.65 1.21
N PRO A 81 -43.90 -22.68 2.02
CA PRO A 81 -42.58 -22.98 2.59
C PRO A 81 -41.45 -23.09 1.56
N ARG A 82 -41.77 -23.49 0.31
CA ARG A 82 -40.79 -23.65 -0.77
C ARG A 82 -40.17 -22.33 -1.21
N ILE A 83 -40.89 -21.22 -1.04
CA ILE A 83 -40.39 -19.89 -1.39
C ILE A 83 -39.31 -19.44 -0.40
N LYS A 84 -39.49 -19.76 0.89
CA LYS A 84 -38.47 -19.55 1.93
C LYS A 84 -37.24 -20.41 1.65
N GLU A 85 -37.42 -21.70 1.40
CA GLU A 85 -36.32 -22.61 1.08
C GLU A 85 -35.53 -22.15 -0.14
N ARG A 86 -36.20 -21.71 -1.21
CA ARG A 86 -35.52 -21.16 -2.39
C ARG A 86 -34.69 -19.93 -2.04
N MET A 87 -35.21 -19.03 -1.21
CA MET A 87 -34.51 -17.83 -0.80
C MET A 87 -33.25 -18.16 0.02
N ASP A 88 -33.36 -19.08 0.98
CA ASP A 88 -32.24 -19.53 1.80
C ASP A 88 -31.15 -20.17 0.91
N LEU A 89 -31.56 -20.99 -0.06
CA LEU A 89 -30.64 -21.57 -1.06
C LEU A 89 -30.01 -20.51 -1.96
N ASP A 90 -30.74 -19.49 -2.40
CA ASP A 90 -30.22 -18.40 -3.24
C ASP A 90 -29.15 -17.58 -2.49
N VAL A 91 -29.34 -17.35 -1.18
CA VAL A 91 -28.34 -16.70 -0.31
C VAL A 91 -27.09 -17.58 -0.18
N GLU A 92 -27.25 -18.87 0.11
CA GLU A 92 -26.13 -19.79 0.26
C GLU A 92 -25.33 -19.94 -1.04
N VAL A 93 -26.02 -20.05 -2.19
CA VAL A 93 -25.37 -20.07 -3.51
C VAL A 93 -24.59 -18.79 -3.78
N SER A 94 -25.13 -17.64 -3.42
CA SER A 94 -24.45 -16.35 -3.60
C SER A 94 -23.19 -16.25 -2.74
N ARG A 95 -23.28 -16.69 -1.48
CA ARG A 95 -22.14 -16.78 -0.56
C ARG A 95 -21.05 -17.72 -1.07
N LEU A 96 -21.42 -18.93 -1.51
CA LEU A 96 -20.48 -19.91 -2.03
C LEU A 96 -19.79 -19.43 -3.32
N LYS A 97 -20.52 -18.75 -4.21
CA LYS A 97 -19.93 -18.14 -5.42
C LYS A 97 -18.89 -17.08 -5.07
N LEU A 98 -19.16 -16.25 -4.06
CA LEU A 98 -18.20 -15.25 -3.59
C LEU A 98 -16.93 -15.91 -3.03
N MET A 99 -17.08 -16.91 -2.15
CA MET A 99 -15.95 -17.64 -1.57
C MET A 99 -15.12 -18.36 -2.64
N LYS A 100 -15.77 -18.94 -3.66
CA LYS A 100 -15.09 -19.57 -4.80
C LYS A 100 -14.28 -18.55 -5.60
N ALA A 101 -14.86 -17.38 -5.88
CA ALA A 101 -14.18 -16.32 -6.64
C ALA A 101 -12.96 -15.77 -5.89
N ASP A 102 -13.07 -15.58 -4.57
CA ASP A 102 -11.94 -15.18 -3.71
C ASP A 102 -10.85 -16.26 -3.70
N HIS A 103 -11.23 -17.53 -3.52
CA HIS A 103 -10.27 -18.64 -3.54
C HIS A 103 -9.52 -18.73 -4.87
N GLN A 104 -10.24 -18.63 -6.00
CA GLN A 104 -9.65 -18.69 -7.33
C GLN A 104 -8.72 -17.48 -7.60
N SER A 105 -9.10 -16.29 -7.13
CA SER A 105 -8.24 -15.10 -7.21
C SER A 105 -6.96 -15.25 -6.40
N LYS A 106 -7.03 -15.89 -5.23
CA LYS A 106 -5.86 -16.21 -4.40
C LYS A 106 -4.95 -17.23 -5.09
N GLN A 107 -5.51 -18.27 -5.71
CA GLN A 107 -4.72 -19.26 -6.46
C GLN A 107 -3.94 -18.59 -7.58
N TYR A 108 -4.59 -17.81 -8.45
CA TYR A 108 -3.90 -17.11 -9.53
C TYR A 108 -2.82 -16.15 -9.04
N ARG A 109 -3.08 -15.41 -7.95
CA ARG A 109 -2.06 -14.54 -7.34
C ARG A 109 -0.85 -15.32 -6.86
N LEU A 110 -1.06 -16.49 -6.26
CA LEU A 110 0.04 -17.35 -5.78
C LEU A 110 0.80 -17.97 -6.96
N GLU A 111 0.12 -18.40 -8.01
CA GLU A 111 0.74 -18.90 -9.24
C GLU A 111 1.61 -17.83 -9.90
N ASP A 112 1.11 -16.61 -10.05
CA ASP A 112 1.87 -15.47 -10.59
C ASP A 112 3.09 -15.14 -9.73
N GLN A 113 2.93 -15.18 -8.39
CA GLN A 113 4.03 -14.94 -7.46
C GLN A 113 5.11 -16.02 -7.59
N LEU A 114 4.71 -17.29 -7.66
CA LEU A 114 5.63 -18.43 -7.74
C LEU A 114 6.36 -18.48 -9.08
N LEU A 115 5.65 -18.27 -10.19
CA LEU A 115 6.20 -18.48 -11.53
C LEU A 115 6.99 -17.29 -12.04
N LYS A 116 6.58 -16.07 -11.66
CA LYS A 116 7.15 -14.84 -12.24
C LYS A 116 7.88 -14.00 -11.20
N TYR A 117 7.19 -13.65 -10.11
CA TYR A 117 7.68 -12.62 -9.21
C TYR A 117 8.87 -13.11 -8.35
N PHE A 118 8.74 -14.24 -7.67
CA PHE A 118 9.79 -14.76 -6.80
C PHE A 118 11.08 -15.14 -7.56
N PRO A 119 11.03 -15.81 -8.73
CA PRO A 119 12.26 -16.10 -9.48
C PRO A 119 12.98 -14.83 -9.95
N GLU A 120 12.23 -13.83 -10.45
CA GLU A 120 12.81 -12.54 -10.85
C GLU A 120 13.42 -11.79 -9.66
N GLU A 121 12.77 -11.78 -8.49
CA GLU A 121 13.31 -11.20 -7.27
C GLU A 121 14.55 -11.93 -6.78
N ILE A 122 14.54 -13.27 -6.78
CA ILE A 122 15.70 -14.07 -6.37
C ILE A 122 16.91 -13.77 -7.27
N GLU A 123 16.73 -13.71 -8.59
CA GLU A 123 17.83 -13.38 -9.51
C GLU A 123 18.33 -11.95 -9.31
N LYS A 124 17.44 -10.98 -9.09
CA LYS A 124 17.83 -9.59 -8.75
C LYS A 124 18.63 -9.54 -7.45
N HIS A 125 18.15 -10.19 -6.39
CA HIS A 125 18.82 -10.18 -5.09
C HIS A 125 20.15 -10.94 -5.13
N LYS A 126 20.26 -12.05 -5.87
CA LYS A 126 21.56 -12.71 -6.13
C LYS A 126 22.52 -11.77 -6.85
N GLY A 127 22.04 -10.99 -7.83
CA GLY A 127 22.83 -9.97 -8.50
C GLY A 127 23.33 -8.89 -7.53
N PHE A 128 22.46 -8.42 -6.64
CA PHE A 128 22.85 -7.46 -5.60
C PHE A 128 23.88 -8.03 -4.63
N ILE A 129 23.71 -9.28 -4.18
CA ILE A 129 24.69 -9.95 -3.29
C ILE A 129 26.06 -10.00 -3.97
N LYS A 130 26.14 -10.43 -5.23
CA LYS A 130 27.41 -10.45 -5.99
C LYS A 130 28.03 -9.04 -6.13
N GLY A 131 27.20 -8.03 -6.37
CA GLY A 131 27.65 -6.64 -6.45
C GLY A 131 28.24 -6.18 -5.10
N PHE A 132 27.54 -6.44 -4.00
CA PHE A 132 28.02 -6.10 -2.66
C PHE A 132 29.27 -6.90 -2.26
N GLU A 133 29.38 -8.17 -2.64
CA GLU A 133 30.59 -8.98 -2.43
C GLU A 133 31.81 -8.36 -3.15
N SER A 134 31.65 -7.94 -4.41
CA SER A 134 32.73 -7.27 -5.14
C SER A 134 33.09 -5.90 -4.56
N ASP A 135 32.10 -5.16 -4.06
CA ASP A 135 32.31 -3.87 -3.40
C ASP A 135 33.06 -4.07 -2.05
N LEU A 136 32.74 -5.13 -1.31
CA LEU A 136 33.47 -5.51 -0.10
C LEU A 136 34.93 -5.87 -0.40
N GLU A 137 35.21 -6.56 -1.51
CA GLU A 137 36.59 -6.82 -1.95
C GLU A 137 37.36 -5.52 -2.26
N VAL A 138 36.72 -4.56 -2.93
CA VAL A 138 37.32 -3.23 -3.21
C VAL A 138 37.58 -2.47 -1.91
N LEU A 139 36.67 -2.54 -0.93
CA LEU A 139 36.85 -1.92 0.38
C LEU A 139 37.96 -2.59 1.20
N ALA A 140 38.09 -3.92 1.12
CA ALA A 140 39.15 -4.68 1.76
C ALA A 140 40.53 -4.39 1.13
N ALA A 141 40.59 -4.16 -0.18
CA ALA A 141 41.80 -3.75 -0.88
C ALA A 141 42.21 -2.29 -0.55
N HIS A 142 41.25 -1.44 -0.16
CA HIS A 142 41.47 -0.06 0.26
C HIS A 142 41.02 0.18 1.71
N PRO A 143 41.70 -0.41 2.71
CA PRO A 143 41.32 -0.29 4.11
C PRO A 143 41.41 1.16 4.61
N HIS A 144 40.49 1.55 5.50
CA HIS A 144 40.57 2.82 6.21
C HIS A 144 41.70 2.71 7.25
N PRO A 145 42.70 3.61 7.26
CA PRO A 145 43.71 3.62 8.31
C PRO A 145 43.04 3.96 9.66
N GLU A 146 43.22 3.14 10.70
CA GLU A 146 42.61 3.38 12.03
C GLU A 146 43.01 4.73 12.64
N ASP A 147 44.18 5.28 12.27
CA ASP A 147 44.71 6.55 12.78
C ASP A 147 44.84 7.67 11.72
N GLY A 148 44.21 7.51 10.54
CA GLY A 148 44.42 8.42 9.40
C GLY A 148 43.19 8.71 8.55
N PHE A 149 43.34 9.59 7.57
CA PHE A 149 42.38 9.76 6.48
C PHE A 149 42.95 9.06 5.25
N ALA A 150 42.15 8.23 4.57
CA ALA A 150 42.61 7.44 3.42
C ALA A 150 43.01 8.28 2.19
N GLY A 151 42.87 9.61 2.27
CA GLY A 151 43.00 10.52 1.14
C GLY A 151 41.73 10.49 0.29
N MET A 152 41.24 11.66 -0.09
CA MET A 152 40.11 11.79 -1.02
C MET A 152 40.57 12.64 -2.20
N GLU A 153 40.34 12.15 -3.40
CA GLU A 153 40.52 12.94 -4.60
C GLU A 153 39.25 13.73 -4.85
N ILE A 154 39.34 15.05 -4.79
CA ILE A 154 38.23 15.95 -5.13
C ILE A 154 38.73 16.86 -6.23
N ARG A 155 38.08 16.83 -7.41
CA ARG A 155 38.43 17.67 -8.57
C ARG A 155 39.91 17.57 -9.02
N GLY A 156 40.56 16.44 -8.76
CA GLY A 156 41.96 16.20 -9.12
C GLY A 156 42.98 16.56 -8.02
N ASP A 157 42.53 17.13 -6.90
CA ASP A 157 43.38 17.39 -5.74
C ASP A 157 43.31 16.23 -4.74
N LEU A 158 44.46 15.64 -4.44
CA LEU A 158 44.64 14.63 -3.39
C LEU A 158 44.65 15.31 -2.02
N LEU A 159 43.52 15.26 -1.32
CA LEU A 159 43.38 15.86 0.01
C LEU A 159 43.65 14.80 1.07
N THR A 160 44.73 14.98 1.83
CA THR A 160 45.13 14.07 2.93
C THR A 160 44.58 14.51 4.29
N ASP A 161 44.04 15.72 4.40
CA ASP A 161 43.49 16.27 5.65
C ASP A 161 41.96 16.19 5.70
N LYS A 162 41.42 15.71 6.82
CA LYS A 162 39.96 15.56 7.05
C LYS A 162 39.19 16.88 6.94
N GLU A 163 39.75 17.99 7.42
CA GLU A 163 39.09 19.30 7.35
C GLU A 163 39.08 19.87 5.93
N ASN A 164 40.22 19.76 5.21
CA ASN A 164 40.33 20.23 3.84
C ASN A 164 39.45 19.40 2.89
N ALA A 165 39.40 18.07 3.07
CA ALA A 165 38.55 17.18 2.29
C ALA A 165 37.06 17.47 2.51
N GLY A 166 36.62 17.66 3.77
CA GLY A 166 35.24 18.01 4.07
C GLY A 166 34.83 19.39 3.51
N ALA A 167 35.73 20.38 3.58
CA ALA A 167 35.49 21.72 3.04
C ALA A 167 35.40 21.70 1.50
N ALA A 168 36.36 21.06 0.83
CA ALA A 168 36.37 20.92 -0.62
C ALA A 168 35.17 20.10 -1.14
N LEU A 169 34.69 19.12 -0.38
CA LEU A 169 33.46 18.37 -0.69
C LEU A 169 32.23 19.27 -0.62
N LEU A 170 32.10 20.08 0.44
CA LEU A 170 30.98 21.02 0.59
C LEU A 170 31.00 22.10 -0.49
N ASP A 171 32.18 22.62 -0.85
CA ASP A 171 32.31 23.60 -1.91
C ASP A 171 31.98 22.99 -3.28
N ALA A 172 32.42 21.75 -3.53
CA ALA A 172 32.03 21.01 -4.72
C ALA A 172 30.50 20.77 -4.77
N CYS A 173 29.84 20.53 -3.62
CA CYS A 173 28.40 20.39 -3.55
C CYS A 173 27.65 21.70 -3.85
N LYS A 174 28.10 22.84 -3.32
CA LYS A 174 27.45 24.15 -3.55
C LYS A 174 27.42 24.57 -5.03
N GLU A 175 28.38 24.09 -5.81
CA GLU A 175 28.42 24.35 -7.25
C GLU A 175 27.45 23.48 -8.04
N VAL A 176 27.06 22.30 -7.52
CA VAL A 176 26.11 21.38 -8.16
C VAL A 176 24.68 21.80 -7.83
N LYS A 177 24.08 22.58 -8.72
CA LYS A 177 22.67 23.03 -8.61
C LYS A 177 21.69 22.18 -9.41
N THR A 178 22.18 21.15 -10.07
CA THR A 178 21.42 20.31 -11.00
C THR A 178 21.05 18.99 -10.33
N SER A 179 19.93 18.40 -10.73
CA SER A 179 19.51 17.07 -10.27
C SER A 179 20.33 15.94 -10.90
N ASP A 180 21.14 16.23 -11.92
CA ASP A 180 21.96 15.24 -12.60
C ASP A 180 23.23 14.93 -11.78
N PRO A 181 23.61 13.64 -11.63
CA PRO A 181 24.82 13.26 -10.91
C PRO A 181 26.08 13.87 -11.53
N VAL A 182 26.75 14.76 -10.81
CA VAL A 182 28.03 15.34 -11.22
C VAL A 182 29.16 14.59 -10.53
N GLN A 183 30.09 14.02 -11.31
CA GLN A 183 31.26 13.34 -10.75
C GLN A 183 32.21 14.38 -10.12
N ILE A 184 32.51 14.21 -8.84
CA ILE A 184 33.33 15.14 -8.05
C ILE A 184 34.71 14.60 -7.71
N GLY A 185 34.93 13.28 -7.83
CA GLY A 185 36.23 12.67 -7.57
C GLY A 185 36.15 11.19 -7.20
N ASN A 186 37.14 10.69 -6.45
CA ASN A 186 37.26 9.29 -6.05
C ASN A 186 37.59 9.17 -4.55
N TYR A 187 37.01 8.18 -3.89
CA TYR A 187 37.30 7.84 -2.49
C TYR A 187 37.33 6.33 -2.29
N ARG A 188 38.44 5.81 -1.74
CA ARG A 188 38.64 4.38 -1.43
C ARG A 188 38.29 3.42 -2.59
N GLY A 189 38.59 3.81 -3.83
CA GLY A 189 38.30 3.02 -5.04
C GLY A 189 36.91 3.25 -5.66
N TYR A 190 36.05 4.06 -5.04
CA TYR A 190 34.72 4.40 -5.54
C TYR A 190 34.70 5.75 -6.25
N ALA A 191 34.02 5.82 -7.39
CA ALA A 191 33.77 7.08 -8.08
C ALA A 191 32.65 7.85 -7.38
N MET A 192 32.94 9.07 -6.97
CA MET A 192 32.04 9.93 -6.22
C MET A 192 31.28 10.86 -7.14
N SER A 193 29.96 10.87 -7.02
CA SER A 193 29.09 11.81 -7.74
C SER A 193 28.08 12.44 -6.78
N VAL A 194 27.75 13.71 -6.99
CA VAL A 194 26.79 14.44 -6.16
C VAL A 194 25.56 14.76 -6.98
N GLU A 195 24.38 14.54 -6.39
CA GLU A 195 23.10 15.00 -6.92
C GLU A 195 22.42 15.92 -5.90
N PHE A 196 21.80 16.99 -6.39
CA PHE A 196 21.00 17.89 -5.55
C PHE A 196 19.51 17.55 -5.68
N SER A 197 18.88 17.17 -4.55
CA SER A 197 17.44 16.91 -4.53
C SER A 197 16.69 18.20 -4.22
N ALA A 198 16.16 18.86 -5.25
CA ALA A 198 15.40 20.11 -5.11
C ALA A 198 14.16 19.99 -4.21
N TRP A 199 13.55 18.80 -4.14
CA TRP A 199 12.38 18.54 -3.28
C TRP A 199 12.76 18.48 -1.79
N LYS A 200 13.87 17.82 -1.46
CA LYS A 200 14.33 17.62 -0.08
C LYS A 200 15.27 18.73 0.40
N GLN A 201 15.77 19.58 -0.51
CA GLN A 201 16.80 20.59 -0.25
C GLN A 201 18.08 19.97 0.37
N GLU A 202 18.39 18.73 -0.01
CA GLU A 202 19.53 17.97 0.51
C GLU A 202 20.45 17.54 -0.64
N TYR A 203 21.75 17.53 -0.37
CA TYR A 203 22.75 16.97 -1.27
C TYR A 203 22.92 15.49 -0.97
N THR A 204 22.81 14.65 -2.00
CA THR A 204 23.06 13.21 -1.88
C THR A 204 24.35 12.88 -2.61
N LEU A 205 25.26 12.23 -1.91
CA LEU A 205 26.48 11.69 -2.47
C LEU A 205 26.25 10.24 -2.89
N LEU A 206 26.60 9.95 -4.14
CA LEU A 206 26.54 8.64 -4.77
C LEU A 206 27.96 8.11 -4.94
N LEU A 207 28.26 7.01 -4.25
CA LEU A 207 29.53 6.29 -4.34
C LEU A 207 29.31 5.11 -5.28
N LYS A 208 29.88 5.19 -6.48
CA LYS A 208 29.66 4.24 -7.56
C LYS A 208 30.78 3.21 -7.62
N GLY A 209 30.45 1.97 -7.24
CA GLY A 209 31.23 0.75 -7.48
C GLY A 209 30.49 -0.16 -8.45
N GLN A 210 30.39 -1.46 -8.14
CA GLN A 210 29.41 -2.35 -8.78
C GLN A 210 27.98 -2.04 -8.29
N MET A 211 27.84 -1.64 -7.01
CA MET A 211 26.61 -1.05 -6.48
C MET A 211 26.78 0.46 -6.26
N THR A 212 25.65 1.16 -6.20
CA THR A 212 25.62 2.60 -5.89
C THR A 212 25.22 2.80 -4.44
N HIS A 213 26.18 3.20 -3.60
CA HIS A 213 25.91 3.55 -2.20
C HIS A 213 25.53 5.03 -2.10
N ARG A 214 24.57 5.36 -1.24
CA ARG A 214 24.03 6.71 -1.12
C ARG A 214 24.25 7.23 0.29
N ALA A 215 24.87 8.41 0.41
CA ALA A 215 25.06 9.11 1.67
C ALA A 215 24.47 10.51 1.60
N THR A 216 23.60 10.88 2.54
CA THR A 216 23.07 12.25 2.63
C THR A 216 24.11 13.15 3.29
N LEU A 217 24.40 14.28 2.64
CA LEU A 217 25.37 15.26 3.11
C LEU A 217 24.66 16.37 3.90
N GLY A 218 25.18 16.68 5.08
CA GLY A 218 24.76 17.81 5.90
C GLY A 218 25.73 18.99 5.82
N THR A 219 25.60 19.93 6.76
CA THR A 219 26.43 21.16 6.79
C THR A 219 27.78 21.00 7.48
N ASP A 220 28.01 19.90 8.21
CA ASP A 220 29.23 19.66 8.98
C ASP A 220 30.28 18.89 8.14
N PRO A 221 31.46 19.48 7.86
CA PRO A 221 32.53 18.84 7.08
C PRO A 221 32.98 17.49 7.64
N ARG A 222 33.15 17.38 8.98
CA ARG A 222 33.65 16.15 9.63
C ARG A 222 32.55 15.10 9.72
N GLY A 223 31.33 15.50 10.11
CA GLY A 223 30.19 14.60 10.15
C GLY A 223 29.85 13.98 8.79
N ASN A 224 30.10 14.68 7.69
CA ASN A 224 29.90 14.14 6.34
C ASN A 224 30.89 13.02 6.01
N LEU A 225 32.15 13.10 6.42
CA LEU A 225 33.11 12.02 6.22
C LEU A 225 32.70 10.77 6.99
N THR A 226 32.27 10.90 8.25
CA THR A 226 31.74 9.76 9.01
C THR A 226 30.47 9.16 8.37
N ARG A 227 29.59 9.99 7.80
CA ARG A 227 28.40 9.49 7.07
C ARG A 227 28.78 8.72 5.80
N ILE A 228 29.83 9.14 5.11
CA ILE A 228 30.37 8.46 3.92
C ILE A 228 30.97 7.12 4.32
N ASP A 229 31.79 7.08 5.37
CA ASP A 229 32.38 5.84 5.85
C ASP A 229 31.30 4.86 6.36
N ASN A 230 30.27 5.35 7.05
CA ASN A 230 29.10 4.54 7.45
C ASN A 230 28.26 4.04 6.26
N ALA A 231 28.26 4.76 5.13
CA ALA A 231 27.55 4.33 3.93
C ALA A 231 28.32 3.27 3.13
N LEU A 232 29.61 3.09 3.42
CA LEU A 232 30.48 2.07 2.83
C LEU A 232 30.69 0.86 3.75
N ALA A 233 30.32 0.95 5.03
CA ALA A 233 30.40 -0.15 6.00
C ALA A 233 29.13 -1.03 5.96
#